data_AF-J4KPD7-F1
#
_entry.id   AF-J4KPD7-F1
#
_cell.length_a   1.000
_cell.length_b   1.000
_cell.length_c   1.000
_cell.angle_alpha   90.00
_cell.angle_beta   90.00
_cell.angle_gamma   90.00
#
_symmetry.space_group_name_H-M   'P 1'
#
loop_
_entity.id
_entity.type
_entity.pdbx_description
1 polymer ?
#
loop_
_entity_poly.entity_id
_entity_poly.type
_entity_poly.pdbx_seq_one_letter_code
_entity_poly.pdbx_strand_id
1 'polypeptide(L)'
;MARTRKQRTPSATTTTTTTQPPPLAHPDRSKAPSINDQTLYKIAEQRQLFQQAAARELKSNVAVKKIRLGNHDDVSSSDDDDDDDDTENEVPTLSPGAERILEAMLWTTSLAMLHFTFDVLVQHQYGTAIAWRQVCHRTMSAWAVFLMLFYALHPRKSDQTLLPGLAARYQAPLRQAIFFAISVVSGCYLIYVTNMKGYLATQQRAPPLGCLWIWAVMELELLWATLSLLVALGYIYLGGYNIK
;
A
#
# COMPACT_ATOMS: atom_id res chain seq x y z
N MET A 1 -84.02 30.89 17.81
CA MET A 1 -83.26 30.57 19.04
C MET A 1 -81.91 29.98 18.65
N ALA A 2 -80.86 30.35 19.39
CA ALA A 2 -79.48 29.84 19.39
C ALA A 2 -78.62 30.02 18.13
N ARG A 3 -77.80 31.07 18.08
CA ARG A 3 -76.55 31.15 17.27
C ARG A 3 -75.49 31.98 17.99
N THR A 4 -74.21 31.70 17.68
CA THR A 4 -72.93 32.29 18.17
C THR A 4 -72.33 31.49 19.34
N ARG A 5 -71.08 31.01 19.35
CA ARG A 5 -69.80 31.53 18.81
C ARG A 5 -68.79 30.37 18.64
N LYS A 6 -68.14 30.22 17.48
CA LYS A 6 -66.91 29.41 17.34
C LYS A 6 -65.81 30.32 16.78
N GLN A 7 -64.75 30.51 17.57
CA GLN A 7 -63.61 31.36 17.24
C GLN A 7 -62.85 30.84 16.03
N ARG A 8 -62.33 31.79 15.26
CA ARG A 8 -61.50 31.65 14.07
C ARG A 8 -60.09 32.10 14.46
N THR A 9 -59.09 31.25 14.26
CA THR A 9 -57.66 31.61 14.33
C THR A 9 -57.01 31.26 12.98
N PRO A 10 -56.09 32.10 12.47
CA PRO A 10 -55.68 32.08 11.07
C PRO A 10 -54.45 31.20 10.80
N SER A 11 -54.46 30.66 9.57
CA SER A 11 -53.36 30.56 8.60
C SER A 11 -51.96 30.11 9.03
N ALA A 12 -51.61 28.92 8.54
CA ALA A 12 -50.33 28.48 7.97
C ALA A 12 -49.08 29.37 8.19
N THR A 13 -48.03 28.77 8.76
CA THR A 13 -46.65 29.09 8.38
C THR A 13 -45.90 27.78 8.17
N THR A 14 -45.71 27.49 6.89
CA THR A 14 -44.85 26.44 6.33
C THR A 14 -43.46 26.52 6.95
N THR A 15 -43.01 25.46 7.62
CA THR A 15 -41.60 25.27 7.94
C THR A 15 -40.90 24.85 6.65
N THR A 16 -40.57 25.82 5.81
CA THR A 16 -39.75 25.60 4.62
C THR A 16 -38.32 25.36 5.06
N THR A 17 -37.88 24.12 4.86
CA THR A 17 -36.51 23.71 4.61
C THR A 17 -35.89 24.65 3.57
N THR A 18 -35.04 25.58 4.00
CA THR A 18 -34.19 26.35 3.09
C THR A 18 -32.76 26.22 3.56
N THR A 19 -32.02 25.36 2.87
CA THR A 19 -30.55 25.36 2.82
C THR A 19 -30.11 26.71 2.26
N GLN A 20 -30.00 27.73 3.10
CA GLN A 20 -29.25 28.93 2.73
C GLN A 20 -27.76 28.61 2.92
N PRO A 21 -26.91 28.80 1.89
CA PRO A 21 -25.47 28.79 2.11
C PRO A 21 -25.13 29.84 3.17
N PRO A 22 -24.19 29.56 4.09
CA PRO A 22 -23.83 30.51 5.13
C PRO A 22 -23.43 31.84 4.49
N PRO A 23 -23.90 32.99 5.01
CA PRO A 23 -23.57 34.28 4.44
C PRO A 23 -22.05 34.46 4.44
N LEU A 24 -21.47 34.62 3.24
CA LEU A 24 -20.04 34.91 3.01
C LEU A 24 -19.68 36.36 3.39
N ALA A 25 -20.25 36.86 4.49
CA ALA A 25 -19.91 38.15 5.04
C ALA A 25 -18.55 38.02 5.71
N HIS A 26 -17.54 38.69 5.16
CA HIS A 26 -16.26 38.82 5.85
C HIS A 26 -16.49 39.53 7.18
N PRO A 27 -15.96 39.03 8.31
CA PRO A 27 -16.11 39.67 9.59
C PRO A 27 -15.51 41.08 9.52
N ASP A 28 -16.24 42.07 10.01
CA ASP A 28 -15.79 43.46 10.08
C ASP A 28 -14.58 43.53 11.03
N ARG A 29 -13.38 43.67 10.45
CA ARG A 29 -12.09 43.66 11.16
C ARG A 29 -11.81 44.96 11.92
N SER A 30 -12.69 45.95 11.83
CA SER A 30 -12.47 47.28 12.39
C SER A 30 -12.88 47.41 13.86
N LYS A 31 -13.64 46.47 14.42
CA LYS A 31 -14.03 46.45 15.83
C LYS A 31 -13.31 45.33 16.58
N ALA A 32 -12.62 45.71 17.66
CA ALA A 32 -12.12 44.74 18.63
C ALA A 32 -13.32 43.98 19.23
N PRO A 33 -13.28 42.63 19.27
CA PRO A 33 -14.42 41.83 19.72
C PRO A 33 -14.72 42.12 21.19
N SER A 34 -15.98 42.43 21.49
CA SER A 34 -16.45 42.61 22.86
C SER A 34 -16.73 41.24 23.50
N ILE A 35 -16.54 41.13 24.82
CA ILE A 35 -16.71 39.89 25.61
C ILE A 35 -18.12 39.24 25.45
N ASN A 36 -19.10 40.01 24.96
CA ASN A 36 -20.48 39.58 24.77
C ASN A 36 -20.81 39.18 23.32
N ASP A 37 -19.89 39.35 22.37
CA ASP A 37 -20.10 38.88 21.00
C ASP A 37 -20.12 37.34 20.99
N GLN A 38 -21.09 36.77 20.27
CA GLN A 38 -21.24 35.31 20.18
C GLN A 38 -20.02 34.72 19.50
N THR A 39 -19.08 34.24 20.30
CA THR A 39 -17.90 33.53 19.81
C THR A 39 -18.32 32.20 19.19
N LEU A 40 -17.59 31.78 18.15
CA LEU A 40 -17.83 30.49 17.47
C LEU A 40 -17.88 29.32 18.46
N TYR A 41 -17.11 29.43 19.55
CA TYR A 41 -17.12 28.50 20.67
C TYR A 41 -18.51 28.40 21.34
N LYS A 42 -19.12 29.52 21.73
CA LYS A 42 -20.45 29.55 22.35
C LYS A 42 -21.56 29.07 21.40
N ILE A 43 -21.43 29.36 20.11
CA ILE A 43 -22.38 28.87 19.09
C ILE A 43 -22.24 27.34 18.93
N ALA A 44 -21.02 26.82 18.94
CA ALA A 44 -20.76 25.39 18.88
C ALA A 44 -21.27 24.66 20.12
N GLU A 45 -21.11 25.26 21.29
CA GLU A 45 -21.67 24.78 22.56
C GLU A 45 -23.21 24.77 22.53
N GLN A 46 -23.85 25.89 22.13
CA GLN A 46 -25.31 25.98 22.03
C GLN A 46 -25.90 24.95 21.05
N ARG A 47 -25.17 24.61 19.99
CA ARG A 47 -25.59 23.62 18.98
C ARG A 47 -25.15 22.19 19.31
N GLN A 48 -24.56 21.95 20.49
CA GLN A 48 -24.05 20.63 20.92
C GLN A 48 -23.11 19.97 19.89
N LEU A 49 -22.37 20.78 19.11
CA LEU A 49 -21.54 20.27 18.02
C LEU A 49 -20.38 19.42 18.54
N PHE A 50 -19.84 19.74 19.72
CA PHE A 50 -18.79 18.94 20.37
C PHE A 50 -19.29 17.55 20.78
N GLN A 51 -20.51 17.46 21.33
CA GLN A 51 -21.10 16.17 21.69
C GLN A 51 -21.42 15.34 20.44
N GLN A 52 -21.86 15.98 19.36
CA GLN A 52 -22.11 15.31 18.09
C GLN A 52 -20.82 14.81 17.42
N ALA A 53 -19.71 15.55 17.54
CA ALA A 53 -18.39 15.16 17.06
C ALA A 53 -17.86 13.96 17.87
N ALA A 54 -17.86 14.05 19.20
CA ALA A 54 -17.43 12.97 20.08
C ALA A 54 -18.27 11.68 19.87
N ALA A 55 -19.59 11.81 19.68
CA ALA A 55 -20.45 10.67 19.38
C ALA A 55 -20.21 10.08 17.98
N ARG A 56 -19.68 10.85 17.03
CA ARG A 56 -19.27 10.34 15.71
C ARG A 56 -17.93 9.61 15.79
N GLU A 57 -16.98 10.14 16.55
CA GLU A 57 -15.67 9.51 16.79
C GLU A 57 -15.81 8.17 17.51
N LEU A 58 -16.66 8.08 18.53
CA LEU A 58 -17.00 6.80 19.16
C LEU A 58 -17.59 5.80 18.16
N LYS A 59 -18.48 6.25 17.27
CA LYS A 59 -19.09 5.38 16.25
C LYS A 59 -18.10 4.95 15.18
N SER A 60 -17.18 5.82 14.75
CA SER A 60 -16.13 5.45 13.80
C SER A 60 -15.14 4.48 14.43
N ASN A 61 -14.72 4.70 15.67
CA ASN A 61 -13.78 3.83 16.38
C ASN A 61 -14.39 2.45 16.63
N VAL A 62 -15.68 2.38 16.99
CA VAL A 62 -16.42 1.11 17.11
C VAL A 62 -16.58 0.41 15.76
N ALA A 63 -16.86 1.15 14.68
CA ALA A 63 -16.96 0.57 13.34
C ALA A 63 -15.60 0.01 12.87
N VAL A 64 -14.50 0.73 13.11
CA VAL A 64 -13.13 0.27 12.83
C VAL A 64 -12.78 -0.95 13.68
N LYS A 65 -13.11 -0.96 14.99
CA LYS A 65 -12.91 -2.12 15.87
C LYS A 65 -13.72 -3.33 15.42
N LYS A 66 -14.96 -3.14 14.98
CA LYS A 66 -15.82 -4.22 14.43
C LYS A 66 -15.28 -4.78 13.11
N ILE A 67 -14.68 -3.95 12.26
CA ILE A 67 -14.01 -4.39 11.03
C ILE A 67 -12.74 -5.19 11.38
N ARG A 68 -11.98 -4.77 12.41
CA ARG A 68 -10.80 -5.49 12.90
C ARG A 68 -11.13 -6.82 13.58
N LEU A 69 -12.30 -6.94 14.24
CA LEU A 69 -12.73 -8.14 14.96
C LEU A 69 -13.58 -9.13 14.14
N GLY A 70 -13.84 -8.87 12.86
CA GLY A 70 -14.62 -9.76 12.01
C GLY A 70 -13.87 -11.02 11.59
N ASN A 71 -13.65 -11.98 12.49
CA ASN A 71 -13.76 -13.44 12.28
C ASN A 71 -13.36 -14.25 13.56
N HIS A 72 -14.03 -14.05 14.70
CA HIS A 72 -14.11 -15.09 15.72
C HIS A 72 -15.36 -14.88 16.58
N ASP A 73 -16.20 -15.90 16.63
CA ASP A 73 -17.35 -15.93 17.54
C ASP A 73 -16.86 -16.11 18.99
N ASP A 74 -17.55 -15.40 19.87
CA ASP A 74 -17.75 -15.66 21.30
C ASP A 74 -16.73 -15.22 22.39
N VAL A 75 -17.35 -14.65 23.43
CA VAL A 75 -16.93 -14.39 24.83
C VAL A 75 -16.06 -13.15 25.17
N SER A 76 -16.78 -12.13 25.68
CA SER A 76 -16.47 -11.22 26.79
C SER A 76 -15.10 -11.31 27.47
N SER A 77 -14.34 -10.20 27.45
CA SER A 77 -13.86 -9.54 28.68
C SER A 77 -13.42 -8.11 28.35
N SER A 78 -13.86 -7.19 29.20
CA SER A 78 -13.34 -5.84 29.30
C SER A 78 -11.85 -5.90 29.63
N ASP A 79 -11.05 -5.06 28.98
CA ASP A 79 -9.96 -4.33 29.63
C ASP A 79 -9.69 -3.07 28.80
N ASP A 80 -9.79 -1.96 29.51
CA ASP A 80 -9.39 -0.62 29.09
C ASP A 80 -7.86 -0.58 29.10
N ASP A 81 -7.25 -0.25 27.96
CA ASP A 81 -5.90 0.29 27.90
C ASP A 81 -5.95 1.46 26.92
N ASP A 82 -6.11 2.65 27.49
CA ASP A 82 -5.88 3.94 26.84
C ASP A 82 -4.36 4.12 26.67
N ASP A 83 -3.86 3.79 25.49
CA ASP A 83 -2.59 4.34 25.01
C ASP A 83 -2.93 5.46 24.02
N ASP A 84 -2.98 6.68 24.57
CA ASP A 84 -2.87 7.93 23.83
C ASP A 84 -1.46 7.98 23.21
N ASP A 85 -1.35 7.68 21.92
CA ASP A 85 -0.17 8.06 21.13
C ASP A 85 -0.59 9.08 20.06
N ASP A 86 -0.16 10.31 20.31
CA ASP A 86 -0.21 11.45 19.42
C ASP A 86 0.33 11.09 18.04
N THR A 87 -0.45 11.26 16.98
CA THR A 87 0.16 11.59 15.68
C THR A 87 -0.77 12.44 14.81
N GLU A 88 -0.44 13.73 14.76
CA GLU A 88 -0.86 14.67 13.74
C GLU A 88 -0.62 14.10 12.32
N ASN A 89 -1.52 14.44 11.39
CA ASN A 89 -1.56 14.09 9.95
C ASN A 89 -2.40 12.85 9.56
N GLU A 90 -3.72 12.88 9.77
CA GLU A 90 -4.64 11.98 9.06
C GLU A 90 -4.74 12.36 7.57
N VAL A 91 -3.75 11.94 6.78
CA VAL A 91 -3.98 11.64 5.36
C VAL A 91 -5.06 10.56 5.29
N PRO A 92 -6.07 10.64 4.41
CA PRO A 92 -7.09 9.60 4.28
C PRO A 92 -6.41 8.25 3.98
N THR A 93 -6.23 7.42 5.01
CA THR A 93 -5.60 6.10 4.88
C THR A 93 -6.55 5.24 4.06
N LEU A 94 -6.06 4.72 2.95
CA LEU A 94 -6.86 3.88 2.05
C LEU A 94 -7.19 2.56 2.77
N SER A 95 -8.13 1.78 2.23
CA SER A 95 -8.37 0.42 2.74
C SER A 95 -7.04 -0.36 2.82
N PRO A 96 -6.76 -1.15 3.89
CA PRO A 96 -5.50 -1.88 4.05
C PRO A 96 -5.11 -2.76 2.85
N GLY A 97 -6.10 -3.24 2.08
CA GLY A 97 -5.86 -3.96 0.84
C GLY A 97 -5.45 -3.06 -0.34
N ALA A 98 -5.99 -1.85 -0.42
CA ALA A 98 -5.66 -0.88 -1.45
C ALA A 98 -4.25 -0.32 -1.28
N GLU A 99 -3.84 0.00 -0.04
CA GLU A 99 -2.46 0.42 0.26
C GLU A 99 -1.45 -0.64 -0.20
N ARG A 100 -1.73 -1.92 0.09
CA ARG A 100 -0.89 -3.05 -0.35
C ARG A 100 -0.81 -3.17 -1.86
N ILE A 101 -1.94 -3.07 -2.55
CA ILE A 101 -1.96 -3.18 -4.02
C ILE A 101 -1.20 -2.01 -4.63
N LEU A 102 -1.39 -0.79 -4.11
CA LEU A 102 -0.69 0.40 -4.61
C LEU A 102 0.81 0.33 -4.32
N GLU A 103 1.23 -0.12 -3.15
CA GLU A 103 2.63 -0.35 -2.82
C GLU A 103 3.24 -1.42 -3.73
N ALA A 104 2.58 -2.57 -3.88
CA ALA A 104 3.04 -3.63 -4.78
C ALA A 104 3.11 -3.13 -6.25
N MET A 105 2.11 -2.37 -6.70
CA MET A 105 2.11 -1.76 -8.04
C MET A 105 3.26 -0.78 -8.20
N LEU A 106 3.56 0.04 -7.19
CA LEU A 106 4.66 1.00 -7.23
C LEU A 106 6.01 0.28 -7.40
N TRP A 107 6.29 -0.70 -6.55
CA TRP A 107 7.52 -1.50 -6.61
C TRP A 107 7.65 -2.28 -7.92
N THR A 108 6.58 -2.93 -8.35
CA THR A 108 6.60 -3.78 -9.56
C THR A 108 6.63 -2.95 -10.84
N THR A 109 6.10 -1.73 -10.84
CA THR A 109 6.23 -0.79 -11.97
C THR A 109 7.69 -0.40 -12.17
N SER A 110 8.41 -0.07 -11.08
CA SER A 110 9.85 0.19 -11.15
C SER A 110 10.63 -1.01 -11.68
N LEU A 111 10.29 -2.22 -11.23
CA LEU A 111 10.92 -3.45 -11.71
C LEU A 111 10.58 -3.76 -13.18
N ALA A 112 9.36 -3.47 -13.62
CA ALA A 112 8.95 -3.62 -15.02
C ALA A 112 9.68 -2.65 -15.95
N MET A 113 9.91 -1.41 -15.51
CA MET A 113 10.76 -0.47 -16.24
C MET A 113 12.19 -1.02 -16.40
N LEU A 114 12.78 -1.54 -15.32
CA LEU A 114 14.09 -2.19 -15.38
C LEU A 114 14.12 -3.38 -16.36
N HIS A 115 13.09 -4.24 -16.29
CA HIS A 115 12.96 -5.38 -17.19
C HIS A 115 12.84 -4.96 -18.65
N PHE A 116 12.02 -3.95 -18.93
CA PHE A 116 11.87 -3.38 -20.26
C PHE A 116 13.20 -2.84 -20.78
N THR A 117 13.93 -2.09 -19.96
CA THR A 117 15.26 -1.58 -20.32
C THR A 117 16.23 -2.71 -20.64
N PHE A 118 16.29 -3.75 -19.81
CA PHE A 118 17.14 -4.91 -20.09
C PHE A 118 16.73 -5.64 -21.36
N ASP A 119 15.43 -5.82 -21.63
CA ASP A 119 14.96 -6.48 -22.85
C ASP A 119 15.35 -5.70 -24.12
N VAL A 120 15.27 -4.37 -24.07
CA VAL A 120 15.70 -3.47 -25.15
C VAL A 120 17.22 -3.50 -25.32
N LEU A 121 17.98 -3.40 -24.22
CA LEU A 121 19.45 -3.41 -24.26
C LEU A 121 19.99 -4.71 -24.83
N VAL A 122 19.42 -5.84 -24.43
CA VAL A 122 19.87 -7.16 -24.91
C VAL A 122 19.54 -7.34 -26.38
N GLN A 123 18.37 -6.90 -26.85
CA GLN A 123 18.05 -6.88 -28.29
C GLN A 123 19.03 -6.01 -29.09
N HIS A 124 19.40 -4.86 -28.54
CA HIS A 124 20.38 -3.95 -29.15
C HIS A 124 21.79 -4.56 -29.18
N GLN A 125 22.21 -5.24 -28.11
CA GLN A 125 23.52 -5.92 -28.02
C GLN A 125 23.66 -7.06 -29.03
N TYR A 126 22.59 -7.79 -29.32
CA TYR A 126 22.58 -8.90 -30.28
C TYR A 126 22.15 -8.48 -31.69
N GLY A 127 21.98 -7.18 -31.98
CA GLY A 127 21.63 -6.68 -33.31
C GLY A 127 20.27 -7.19 -33.83
N THR A 128 19.34 -7.54 -32.94
CA THR A 128 18.02 -8.07 -33.32
C THR A 128 17.05 -6.92 -33.58
N ALA A 129 16.23 -7.03 -34.63
CA ALA A 129 15.19 -6.04 -34.91
C ALA A 129 14.15 -5.99 -33.76
N ILE A 130 13.92 -4.80 -33.22
CA ILE A 130 13.05 -4.60 -32.06
C ILE A 130 11.59 -4.74 -32.48
N ALA A 131 10.97 -5.86 -32.13
CA ALA A 131 9.54 -6.08 -32.31
C ALA A 131 8.77 -5.48 -31.12
N TRP A 132 8.49 -4.17 -31.15
CA TRP A 132 7.85 -3.42 -30.05
C TRP A 132 6.62 -4.10 -29.44
N ARG A 133 5.75 -4.71 -30.27
CA ARG A 133 4.57 -5.45 -29.78
C ARG A 133 4.94 -6.64 -28.90
N GLN A 134 5.99 -7.38 -29.27
CA GLN A 134 6.46 -8.53 -28.50
C GLN A 134 7.16 -8.10 -27.21
N VAL A 135 7.95 -7.02 -27.26
CA VAL A 135 8.61 -6.44 -26.08
C VAL A 135 7.57 -5.99 -25.06
N CYS A 136 6.54 -5.25 -25.50
CA CYS A 136 5.46 -4.82 -24.61
C CYS A 136 4.71 -6.00 -24.00
N HIS A 137 4.37 -7.02 -24.79
CA HIS A 137 3.69 -8.21 -24.29
C HIS A 137 4.54 -8.98 -23.26
N ARG A 138 5.84 -9.17 -23.53
CA ARG A 138 6.77 -9.82 -22.60
C ARG A 138 6.93 -9.02 -21.31
N THR A 139 7.07 -7.70 -21.43
CA THR A 139 7.18 -6.80 -20.27
C THR A 139 5.90 -6.83 -19.43
N MET A 140 4.73 -6.81 -20.05
CA MET A 140 3.45 -6.87 -19.33
C MET A 140 3.24 -8.23 -18.64
N SER A 141 3.61 -9.33 -19.30
CA SER A 141 3.60 -10.66 -18.68
C SER A 141 4.57 -10.74 -17.50
N ALA A 142 5.81 -10.26 -17.66
CA ALA A 142 6.80 -10.21 -16.60
C ALA A 142 6.34 -9.33 -15.44
N TRP A 143 5.75 -8.17 -15.71
CA TRP A 143 5.15 -7.29 -14.71
C TRP A 143 4.05 -7.99 -13.92
N ALA A 144 3.13 -8.70 -14.57
CA ALA A 144 2.09 -9.44 -13.87
C ALA A 144 2.66 -10.57 -12.98
N VAL A 145 3.70 -11.27 -13.44
CA VAL A 145 4.40 -12.28 -12.64
C VAL A 145 5.11 -11.63 -11.45
N PHE A 146 5.81 -10.51 -11.65
CA PHE A 146 6.44 -9.78 -10.56
C PHE A 146 5.42 -9.22 -9.59
N LEU A 147 4.28 -8.72 -10.06
CA LEU A 147 3.18 -8.26 -9.22
C LEU A 147 2.64 -9.40 -8.36
N MET A 148 2.41 -10.57 -8.94
CA MET A 148 1.98 -11.76 -8.21
C MET A 148 3.04 -12.22 -7.20
N LEU A 149 4.32 -12.22 -7.59
CA LEU A 149 5.43 -12.61 -6.74
C LEU A 149 5.64 -11.64 -5.57
N PHE A 150 5.64 -10.33 -5.83
CA PHE A 150 5.68 -9.30 -4.79
C PHE A 150 4.46 -9.38 -3.90
N TYR A 151 3.26 -9.48 -4.47
CA TYR A 151 2.06 -9.60 -3.66
C TYR A 151 2.14 -10.82 -2.74
N ALA A 152 2.67 -11.95 -3.21
CA ALA A 152 2.79 -13.17 -2.42
C ALA A 152 3.94 -13.13 -1.39
N LEU A 153 5.11 -12.59 -1.73
CA LEU A 153 6.33 -12.67 -0.92
C LEU A 153 6.63 -11.38 -0.12
N HIS A 154 6.06 -10.24 -0.48
CA HIS A 154 6.34 -8.97 0.20
C HIS A 154 5.73 -8.95 1.61
N PRO A 155 6.48 -8.47 2.63
CA PRO A 155 6.09 -8.59 4.03
C PRO A 155 4.71 -7.97 4.32
N ARG A 156 3.80 -8.75 4.89
CA ARG A 156 2.61 -8.19 5.56
C ARG A 156 3.07 -7.59 6.87
N LYS A 157 2.88 -6.28 7.05
CA LYS A 157 3.20 -5.57 8.31
C LYS A 157 2.46 -6.16 9.53
N SER A 158 1.40 -6.96 9.34
CA SER A 158 0.60 -7.55 10.42
C SER A 158 0.59 -9.08 10.52
N ASP A 159 1.17 -9.84 9.58
CA ASP A 159 1.15 -11.31 9.66
C ASP A 159 2.30 -11.98 8.89
N GLN A 160 3.37 -12.37 9.60
CA GLN A 160 4.57 -13.01 9.05
C GLN A 160 4.33 -14.44 8.53
N THR A 161 3.10 -14.93 8.50
CA THR A 161 2.77 -16.33 8.19
C THR A 161 2.90 -16.68 6.70
N LEU A 162 4.13 -16.92 6.23
CA LEU A 162 4.42 -17.41 4.87
C LEU A 162 3.79 -18.79 4.60
N LEU A 163 3.64 -19.62 5.63
CA LEU A 163 2.98 -20.93 5.57
C LEU A 163 1.98 -21.04 6.73
N PRO A 164 0.68 -21.25 6.47
CA PRO A 164 -0.29 -21.48 7.54
C PRO A 164 0.07 -22.79 8.26
N GLY A 165 0.71 -22.70 9.42
CA GLY A 165 1.09 -23.86 10.25
C GLY A 165 2.52 -23.87 10.80
N LEU A 166 3.40 -22.93 10.42
CA LEU A 166 4.77 -22.87 10.95
C LEU A 166 4.92 -21.79 12.03
N ALA A 167 5.59 -22.10 13.14
CA ALA A 167 5.78 -21.18 14.26
C ALA A 167 6.48 -19.87 13.82
N ALA A 168 5.95 -18.72 14.27
CA ALA A 168 6.38 -17.37 13.87
C ALA A 168 7.90 -17.13 13.96
N ARG A 169 8.58 -17.73 14.96
CA ARG A 169 10.03 -17.61 15.17
C ARG A 169 10.89 -18.08 13.99
N TYR A 170 10.40 -19.06 13.21
CA TYR A 170 11.17 -19.61 12.07
C TYR A 170 10.81 -18.96 10.74
N GLN A 171 9.75 -18.13 10.69
CA GLN A 171 9.28 -17.52 9.44
C GLN A 171 10.25 -16.46 8.92
N ALA A 172 10.88 -15.68 9.81
CA ALA A 172 11.89 -14.69 9.44
C ALA A 172 13.18 -15.30 8.85
N PRO A 173 13.86 -16.28 9.51
CA PRO A 173 15.05 -16.90 8.92
C PRO A 173 14.72 -17.75 7.69
N LEU A 174 13.54 -18.39 7.64
CA LEU A 174 13.11 -19.14 6.46
C LEU A 174 12.95 -18.22 5.24
N ARG A 175 12.36 -17.04 5.42
CA ARG A 175 12.24 -16.03 4.36
C ARG A 175 13.62 -15.61 3.83
N GLN A 176 14.53 -15.25 4.74
CA GLN A 176 15.90 -14.90 4.37
C GLN A 176 16.61 -16.04 3.64
N ALA A 177 16.43 -17.28 4.08
CA ALA A 177 16.98 -18.45 3.39
C ALA A 177 16.39 -18.66 1.99
N ILE A 178 15.09 -18.43 1.80
CA ILE A 178 14.44 -18.51 0.48
C ILE A 178 15.00 -17.43 -0.45
N PHE A 179 15.10 -16.18 0.00
CA PHE A 179 15.67 -15.10 -0.82
C PHE A 179 17.16 -15.32 -1.10
N PHE A 180 17.91 -15.86 -0.15
CA PHE A 180 19.30 -16.26 -0.35
C PHE A 180 19.40 -17.35 -1.43
N ALA A 181 18.57 -18.39 -1.36
CA ALA A 181 18.54 -19.46 -2.35
C ALA A 181 18.12 -18.93 -3.73
N ILE A 182 17.09 -18.09 -3.82
CA ILE A 182 16.67 -17.45 -5.08
C ILE A 182 17.82 -16.59 -5.64
N SER A 183 18.51 -15.82 -4.80
CA SER A 183 19.64 -14.98 -5.21
C SER A 183 20.79 -15.81 -5.77
N VAL A 184 21.22 -16.86 -5.07
CA VAL A 184 22.32 -17.74 -5.51
C VAL A 184 21.93 -18.50 -6.78
N VAL A 185 20.75 -19.11 -6.82
CA VAL A 185 20.28 -19.87 -7.99
C VAL A 185 20.10 -18.96 -9.19
N SER A 186 19.46 -17.81 -9.03
CA SER A 186 19.23 -16.86 -10.13
C SER A 186 20.55 -16.29 -10.65
N GLY A 187 21.48 -15.90 -9.76
CA GLY A 187 22.80 -15.40 -10.14
C GLY A 187 23.64 -16.44 -10.88
N CYS A 188 23.76 -17.65 -10.33
CA CYS A 188 24.51 -18.73 -10.98
C CYS A 188 23.86 -19.16 -12.30
N TYR A 189 22.52 -19.25 -12.34
CA TYR A 189 21.80 -19.61 -13.56
C TYR A 189 21.90 -18.52 -14.63
N LEU A 190 21.95 -17.23 -14.25
CA LEU A 190 22.17 -16.12 -15.18
C LEU A 190 23.55 -16.25 -15.84
N ILE A 191 24.59 -16.48 -15.04
CA ILE A 191 25.96 -16.71 -15.52
C ILE A 191 26.00 -17.94 -16.44
N TYR A 192 25.34 -19.04 -16.06
CA TYR A 192 25.29 -20.24 -16.88
C TYR A 192 24.59 -19.99 -18.22
N VAL A 193 23.42 -19.33 -18.21
CA VAL A 193 22.66 -19.05 -19.43
C VAL A 193 23.44 -18.13 -20.37
N THR A 194 24.08 -17.09 -19.85
CA THR A 194 24.86 -16.16 -20.68
C THR A 194 26.10 -16.79 -21.31
N ASN A 195 26.69 -17.80 -20.66
CA ASN A 195 27.91 -18.46 -21.15
C ASN A 195 27.66 -19.74 -21.97
N MET A 196 26.62 -20.53 -21.66
CA MET A 196 26.41 -21.88 -22.23
C MET A 196 25.26 -21.98 -23.23
N LYS A 197 24.36 -20.99 -23.30
CA LYS A 197 23.21 -21.05 -24.21
C LYS A 197 23.44 -20.18 -25.45
N GLY A 198 22.86 -20.62 -26.57
CA GLY A 198 22.85 -19.86 -27.81
C GLY A 198 22.09 -18.54 -27.67
N TYR A 199 22.42 -17.58 -28.53
CA TYR A 199 22.01 -16.17 -28.38
C TYR A 199 20.51 -15.97 -28.14
N LEU A 200 19.64 -16.68 -28.86
CA LEU A 200 18.17 -16.54 -28.73
C LEU A 200 17.67 -16.90 -27.33
N ALA A 201 18.24 -17.95 -26.73
CA ALA A 201 17.84 -18.39 -25.40
C ALA A 201 18.35 -17.43 -24.33
N THR A 202 19.56 -16.88 -24.50
CA THR A 202 20.14 -15.88 -23.62
C THR A 202 19.33 -14.59 -23.67
N GLN A 203 18.95 -14.14 -24.87
CA GLN A 203 18.20 -12.91 -25.07
C GLN A 203 16.82 -12.90 -24.40
N GLN A 204 16.13 -14.05 -24.40
CA GLN A 204 14.79 -14.12 -23.82
C GLN A 204 14.79 -14.31 -22.30
N ARG A 205 15.82 -14.99 -21.76
CA ARG A 205 15.87 -15.42 -20.36
C ARG A 205 16.71 -14.50 -19.47
N ALA A 206 17.71 -13.81 -20.00
CA ALA A 206 18.57 -12.93 -19.21
C ALA A 206 17.82 -11.74 -18.59
N PRO A 207 16.94 -11.01 -19.31
CA PRO A 207 16.24 -9.85 -18.72
C PRO A 207 15.36 -10.17 -17.50
N PRO A 208 14.45 -11.17 -17.52
CA PRO A 208 13.64 -11.49 -16.35
C PRO A 208 14.47 -12.08 -15.21
N LEU A 209 15.49 -12.87 -15.52
CA LEU A 209 16.34 -13.52 -14.52
C LEU A 209 17.26 -12.52 -13.83
N GLY A 210 17.78 -11.53 -14.56
CA GLY A 210 18.52 -10.39 -14.00
C GLY A 210 17.66 -9.55 -13.06
N CYS A 211 16.44 -9.21 -13.46
CA CYS A 211 15.49 -8.51 -12.57
C CYS A 211 15.16 -9.33 -11.31
N LEU A 212 14.90 -10.63 -11.45
CA LEU A 212 14.64 -11.53 -10.32
C LEU A 212 15.84 -11.59 -9.37
N TRP A 213 17.06 -11.64 -9.91
CA TRP A 213 18.28 -11.67 -9.11
C TRP A 213 18.50 -10.37 -8.32
N ILE A 214 18.38 -9.21 -8.99
CA ILE A 214 18.49 -7.89 -8.34
C ILE A 214 17.44 -7.75 -7.24
N TRP A 215 16.20 -8.15 -7.52
CA TRP A 215 15.13 -8.13 -6.54
C TRP A 215 15.47 -9.00 -5.31
N ALA A 216 15.93 -10.23 -5.52
CA ALA A 216 16.31 -11.11 -4.42
C ALA A 216 17.45 -10.52 -3.57
N VAL A 217 18.45 -9.88 -4.20
CA VAL A 217 19.56 -9.20 -3.50
C VAL A 217 19.08 -8.01 -2.68
N MET A 218 18.13 -7.23 -3.20
CA MET A 218 17.59 -6.05 -2.50
C MET A 218 16.76 -6.41 -1.25
N GLU A 219 16.15 -7.59 -1.21
CA GLU A 219 15.33 -8.05 -0.08
C GLU A 219 16.16 -8.77 1.01
N LEU A 220 17.41 -9.16 0.69
CA LEU A 220 18.35 -9.77 1.63
C LEU A 220 18.93 -8.75 2.61
N GLU A 221 19.21 -9.18 3.85
CA GLU A 221 20.04 -8.37 4.75
C GLU A 221 21.46 -8.23 4.20
N LEU A 222 22.10 -7.09 4.45
CA LEU A 222 23.39 -6.70 3.84
C LEU A 222 24.48 -7.78 3.92
N LEU A 223 24.57 -8.50 5.04
CA LEU A 223 25.54 -9.58 5.24
C LEU A 223 25.23 -10.79 4.35
N TRP A 224 23.97 -11.20 4.24
CA TRP A 224 23.57 -12.32 3.39
C TRP A 224 23.64 -11.99 1.90
N ALA A 225 23.36 -10.73 1.54
CA ALA A 225 23.51 -10.23 0.18
C ALA A 225 24.98 -10.25 -0.28
N THR A 226 25.91 -9.81 0.57
CA THR A 226 27.35 -9.87 0.24
C THR A 226 27.85 -11.30 0.12
N LEU A 227 27.38 -12.21 0.98
CA LEU A 227 27.70 -13.64 0.88
C LEU A 227 27.16 -14.27 -0.41
N SER A 228 25.91 -14.00 -0.80
CA SER A 228 25.34 -14.56 -2.03
C SER A 228 26.06 -14.07 -3.28
N LEU A 229 26.50 -12.81 -3.28
CA LEU A 229 27.32 -12.23 -4.35
C LEU A 229 28.71 -12.85 -4.40
N LEU A 230 29.34 -13.09 -3.24
CA LEU A 230 30.63 -13.78 -3.16
C LEU A 230 30.54 -15.20 -3.72
N VAL A 231 29.46 -15.94 -3.42
CA VAL A 231 29.20 -17.25 -4.00
C VAL A 231 29.08 -17.18 -5.53
N ALA A 232 28.35 -16.18 -6.06
CA ALA A 232 28.24 -15.97 -7.50
C ALA A 232 29.60 -15.65 -8.15
N LEU A 233 30.42 -14.81 -7.51
CA LEU A 233 31.79 -14.53 -7.96
C LEU A 233 32.68 -15.78 -7.91
N GLY A 234 32.57 -16.58 -6.85
CA GLY A 234 33.26 -17.87 -6.73
C GLY A 234 32.86 -18.84 -7.84
N TYR A 235 31.57 -18.86 -8.22
CA TYR A 235 31.08 -19.65 -9.35
C TYR A 235 31.69 -19.22 -10.69
N ILE A 236 31.87 -17.91 -10.91
CA ILE A 236 32.57 -17.39 -12.10
C ILE A 236 34.02 -17.88 -12.12
N TYR A 237 34.72 -17.77 -10.99
CA TYR A 237 36.11 -18.16 -10.85
C TYR A 237 36.33 -19.66 -11.05
N LEU A 238 35.49 -20.50 -10.44
CA LEU A 238 35.53 -21.96 -10.57
C LEU A 238 35.09 -22.44 -11.96
N GLY A 239 34.16 -21.73 -12.59
CA GLY A 239 33.67 -22.04 -13.93
C GLY A 239 34.65 -21.73 -15.07
N GLY A 240 35.79 -21.08 -14.76
CA GLY A 240 36.79 -20.72 -15.76
C GLY A 240 36.31 -19.70 -16.79
N TYR A 241 35.20 -19.00 -16.51
CA TYR A 241 34.64 -17.98 -17.38
C TYR A 241 35.58 -16.76 -17.38
N ASN A 242 36.41 -16.66 -18.41
CA ASN A 242 37.36 -15.55 -18.56
C ASN A 242 36.58 -14.27 -18.85
N ILE A 243 36.56 -13.33 -17.90
CA ILE A 243 36.07 -11.97 -18.12
C ILE A 243 37.14 -11.27 -18.96
N LYS A 244 36.95 -11.25 -20.28
CA LYS A 244 37.75 -10.42 -21.19
C LYS A 244 37.16 -9.03 -21.31
#